data_AF-A0A540M1U5-F1
#
_entry.id   AF-A0A540M1U5-F1
#
_cell.length_a   1.000
_cell.length_b   1.000
_cell.length_c   1.000
_cell.angle_alpha   90.00
_cell.angle_beta   90.00
_cell.angle_gamma   90.00
#
_symmetry.space_group_name_H-M   'P 1'
#
loop_
_entity.id
_entity.type
_entity.pdbx_description
1 polymer ?
#
loop_
_entity_poly.entity_id
_entity_poly.type
_entity_poly.pdbx_seq_one_letter_code
_entity_poly.pdbx_strand_id
1 'polypeptide(L)'
;MPPCSAEHGGVSRASSTVVLFLLLFSVLATISTACSNGNCQVLDACAAATDCGPGLYCGNCPASGKNQPVCTRGQAIVPTSIINGLPFNKYTWLATHNSFSIVDAPPVAGVQRLTFYNQEDTVTNQLRVCALAFKF
;
A
#
# COMPACT_ATOMS: atom_id res chain seq x y z
N MET A 1 -78.06 -0.88 -8.35
CA MET A 1 -77.80 0.51 -8.83
C MET A 1 -77.33 1.32 -7.61
N PRO A 2 -76.29 2.17 -7.74
CA PRO A 2 -74.84 1.99 -7.43
C PRO A 2 -74.47 2.51 -6.00
N PRO A 3 -73.18 2.73 -5.56
CA PRO A 3 -71.84 2.59 -6.19
C PRO A 3 -70.83 1.72 -5.40
N CYS A 4 -69.87 1.03 -6.04
CA CYS A 4 -68.51 1.46 -6.45
C CYS A 4 -67.67 2.15 -5.36
N SER A 5 -66.68 1.45 -4.80
CA SER A 5 -65.50 2.05 -4.15
C SER A 5 -64.24 1.51 -4.81
N ALA A 6 -63.44 2.43 -5.36
CA ALA A 6 -62.16 2.16 -6.01
C ALA A 6 -61.04 2.20 -4.96
N GLU A 7 -60.25 1.14 -4.86
CA GLU A 7 -58.95 1.19 -4.19
C GLU A 7 -57.96 1.91 -5.12
N HIS A 8 -57.46 3.06 -4.67
CA HIS A 8 -56.31 3.72 -5.28
C HIS A 8 -55.02 3.07 -4.77
N GLY A 9 -54.48 2.14 -5.57
CA GLY A 9 -53.09 1.69 -5.44
C GLY A 9 -52.13 2.83 -5.77
N GLY A 10 -51.58 3.48 -4.73
CA GLY A 10 -50.59 4.53 -4.86
C GLY A 10 -49.23 3.98 -5.29
N VAL A 11 -48.92 4.08 -6.59
CA VAL A 11 -47.55 3.91 -7.08
C VAL A 11 -46.73 5.11 -6.58
N SER A 12 -45.83 4.86 -5.61
CA SER A 12 -44.91 5.89 -5.12
C SER A 12 -43.96 6.32 -6.23
N ARG A 13 -44.16 7.51 -6.79
CA ARG A 13 -43.18 8.21 -7.63
C ARG A 13 -42.05 8.68 -6.71
N ALA A 14 -40.94 7.95 -6.68
CA ALA A 14 -39.71 8.45 -6.07
C ALA A 14 -39.31 9.75 -6.79
N SER A 15 -39.10 10.83 -6.03
CA SER A 15 -38.71 12.13 -6.59
C SER A 15 -37.38 11.97 -7.35
N SER A 16 -37.28 12.55 -8.56
CA SER A 16 -36.07 12.49 -9.40
C SER A 16 -34.81 12.97 -8.65
N THR A 17 -35.00 13.91 -7.72
CA THR A 17 -33.94 14.40 -6.81
C THR A 17 -33.45 13.32 -5.87
N VAL A 18 -34.34 12.49 -5.31
CA VAL A 18 -33.99 11.38 -4.41
C VAL A 18 -33.22 10.31 -5.16
N VAL A 19 -33.61 9.98 -6.39
CA VAL A 19 -32.86 9.04 -7.24
C VAL A 19 -31.47 9.57 -7.56
N LEU A 20 -31.34 10.87 -7.89
CA LEU A 20 -30.04 11.51 -8.13
C LEU A 20 -29.15 11.49 -6.89
N PHE A 21 -29.69 11.79 -5.71
CA PHE A 21 -28.95 11.70 -4.44
C PHE A 21 -28.47 10.28 -4.14
N LEU A 22 -29.30 9.26 -4.40
CA LEU A 22 -28.92 7.86 -4.21
C LEU A 22 -27.81 7.43 -5.18
N LEU A 23 -27.83 7.93 -6.42
CA LEU A 23 -26.78 7.68 -7.41
C LEU A 23 -25.46 8.39 -7.06
N LEU A 24 -25.51 9.61 -6.54
CA LEU A 24 -24.34 10.33 -6.05
C LEU A 24 -23.71 9.63 -4.84
N PHE A 25 -24.54 9.17 -3.90
CA PHE A 25 -24.07 8.44 -2.72
C PHE A 25 -23.45 7.07 -3.09
N SER A 26 -24.05 6.35 -4.03
CA SER A 26 -23.49 5.08 -4.51
C SER A 26 -22.18 5.25 -5.29
N VAL A 27 -22.03 6.34 -6.05
CA VAL A 27 -20.75 6.69 -6.71
C VAL A 27 -19.68 7.12 -5.70
N LEU A 28 -20.04 7.83 -4.62
CA LEU A 28 -19.08 8.13 -3.55
C LEU A 28 -18.64 6.88 -2.78
N ALA A 29 -19.52 5.88 -2.65
CA ALA A 29 -19.23 4.64 -1.93
C ALA A 29 -18.30 3.66 -2.70
N THR A 30 -18.12 3.83 -4.01
CA THR A 30 -17.20 2.99 -4.83
C THR A 30 -15.77 3.50 -4.85
N ILE A 31 -15.50 4.66 -4.28
CA ILE A 31 -14.12 5.12 -4.04
C ILE A 31 -13.53 4.14 -3.02
N SER A 32 -12.53 3.36 -3.44
CA SER A 32 -11.86 2.37 -2.59
C SER A 32 -11.49 3.02 -1.26
N THR A 33 -12.20 2.65 -0.19
CA THR A 33 -11.90 3.14 1.14
C THR A 33 -10.58 2.48 1.55
N ALA A 34 -9.53 3.29 1.64
CA ALA A 34 -8.33 2.87 2.35
C ALA A 34 -8.77 2.40 3.74
N CYS A 35 -8.30 1.23 4.14
CA CYS A 35 -8.51 0.81 5.51
C CYS A 35 -7.78 1.84 6.39
N SER A 36 -8.44 2.36 7.44
CA SER A 36 -7.89 3.46 8.26
C SER A 36 -7.82 3.11 9.75
N ASN A 37 -7.96 1.83 10.08
CA ASN A 37 -8.00 1.35 11.45
C ASN A 37 -6.62 0.91 11.99
N GLY A 38 -5.54 1.18 11.25
CA GLY A 38 -4.18 0.79 11.65
C GLY A 38 -3.89 -0.71 11.60
N ASN A 39 -4.76 -1.49 10.96
CA ASN A 39 -4.67 -2.95 10.92
C ASN A 39 -4.81 -3.50 9.50
N CYS A 40 -4.52 -2.67 8.49
CA CYS A 40 -4.60 -3.09 7.10
C CYS A 40 -3.50 -4.11 6.80
N GLN A 41 -3.87 -5.17 6.09
CA GLN A 41 -3.02 -6.30 5.74
C GLN A 41 -2.25 -6.03 4.44
N VAL A 42 -1.32 -6.93 4.11
CA VAL A 42 -0.56 -6.85 2.86
C VAL A 42 -1.52 -6.84 1.66
N LEU A 43 -1.28 -5.92 0.71
CA LEU A 43 -2.10 -5.62 -0.47
C LEU A 43 -3.40 -4.85 -0.21
N ASP A 44 -3.74 -4.54 1.05
CA ASP A 44 -4.86 -3.65 1.35
C ASP A 44 -4.54 -2.22 0.91
N ALA A 45 -5.57 -1.51 0.49
CA ALA A 45 -5.51 -0.09 0.18
C ALA A 45 -5.18 0.72 1.44
N CYS A 46 -4.26 1.67 1.33
CA CYS A 46 -3.89 2.58 2.40
C CYS A 46 -3.77 4.02 1.87
N ALA A 47 -3.94 5.01 2.75
CA ALA A 47 -3.75 6.42 2.42
C ALA A 47 -2.60 7.04 3.23
N ALA A 48 -2.35 6.54 4.43
CA ALA A 48 -1.27 6.97 5.32
C ALA A 48 -0.47 5.78 5.83
N ALA A 49 0.78 6.03 6.25
CA ALA A 49 1.65 5.00 6.84
C ALA A 49 1.04 4.37 8.11
N THR A 50 0.23 5.11 8.86
CA THR A 50 -0.45 4.65 10.07
C THR A 50 -1.63 3.72 9.82
N ASP A 51 -2.06 3.55 8.56
CA ASP A 51 -3.16 2.66 8.20
C ASP A 51 -2.72 1.19 8.26
N CYS A 52 -1.49 0.91 7.84
CA CYS A 52 -0.98 -0.45 7.77
C CYS A 52 -0.64 -1.03 9.14
N GLY A 53 -0.80 -2.34 9.29
CA GLY A 53 -0.37 -3.04 10.50
C GLY A 53 1.15 -2.94 10.77
N PRO A 54 1.61 -3.31 11.97
CA PRO A 54 3.03 -3.29 12.33
C PRO A 54 3.91 -4.05 11.34
N GLY A 55 5.06 -3.47 10.96
CA GLY A 55 5.99 -4.06 10.00
C GLY A 55 5.57 -3.92 8.53
N LEU A 56 4.48 -3.20 8.25
CA LEU A 56 4.03 -2.87 6.91
C LEU A 56 4.25 -1.38 6.60
N TYR A 57 4.40 -1.07 5.32
CA TYR A 57 4.59 0.28 4.80
C TYR A 57 3.55 0.58 3.72
N CYS A 58 2.96 1.77 3.77
CA CYS A 58 2.01 2.25 2.78
C CYS A 58 2.75 2.93 1.62
N GLY A 59 2.63 2.39 0.41
CA GLY A 59 3.29 2.97 -0.75
C GLY A 59 2.76 2.46 -2.08
N ASN A 60 3.14 3.14 -3.16
CA ASN A 60 2.80 2.71 -4.50
C ASN A 60 3.66 1.52 -4.92
N CYS A 61 3.02 0.50 -5.46
CA CYS A 61 3.69 -0.67 -6.05
C CYS A 61 3.29 -0.80 -7.52
N PRO A 62 4.01 -0.15 -8.45
CA PRO A 62 3.67 -0.17 -9.88
C PRO A 62 3.63 -1.59 -10.46
N ALA A 63 4.49 -2.49 -9.96
CA ALA A 63 4.54 -3.89 -10.36
C ALA A 63 3.23 -4.66 -10.08
N SER A 64 2.41 -4.19 -9.14
CA SER A 64 1.13 -4.82 -8.81
C SER A 64 -0.02 -4.38 -9.74
N GLY A 65 0.20 -3.43 -10.66
CA GLY A 65 -0.85 -2.89 -11.53
C GLY A 65 -1.97 -2.15 -10.78
N LYS A 66 -1.69 -1.72 -9.54
CA LYS A 66 -2.64 -0.97 -8.70
C LYS A 66 -2.38 0.53 -8.88
N ASN A 67 -3.46 1.30 -9.06
CA ASN A 67 -3.41 2.76 -9.21
C ASN A 67 -3.45 3.52 -7.88
N GLN A 68 -3.40 2.80 -6.76
CA GLN A 68 -3.49 3.35 -5.42
C GLN A 68 -2.43 2.72 -4.52
N PRO A 69 -1.98 3.42 -3.47
CA PRO A 69 -1.02 2.88 -2.53
C PRO A 69 -1.61 1.68 -1.79
N VAL A 70 -0.74 0.71 -1.51
CA VAL A 70 -1.10 -0.51 -0.80
C VAL A 70 -0.10 -0.78 0.31
N CYS A 71 -0.56 -1.47 1.35
CA CYS A 71 0.31 -1.95 2.41
C CYS A 71 1.22 -3.06 1.87
N THR A 72 2.52 -2.83 1.97
CA THR A 72 3.56 -3.79 1.57
C THR A 72 4.41 -4.16 2.79
N ARG A 73 5.16 -5.26 2.72
CA ARG A 73 6.09 -5.59 3.81
C ARG A 73 7.18 -4.53 3.86
N GLY A 74 7.26 -3.84 5.00
CA GLY A 74 8.30 -2.87 5.30
C GLY A 74 9.44 -3.46 6.13
N GLN A 75 9.49 -4.77 6.34
CA GLN A 75 10.60 -5.43 7.05
C GLN A 75 10.96 -6.76 6.41
N ALA A 76 12.24 -6.92 6.11
CA ALA A 76 12.84 -8.18 5.69
C ALA A 76 12.78 -9.19 6.84
N ILE A 77 12.47 -10.43 6.51
CA ILE A 77 12.52 -11.53 7.48
C ILE A 77 13.98 -11.86 7.76
N VAL A 78 14.41 -11.75 9.02
CA VAL A 78 15.75 -12.16 9.45
C VAL A 78 15.79 -13.70 9.51
N PRO A 79 16.55 -14.40 8.65
CA PRO A 79 16.51 -15.86 8.57
C PRO A 79 16.88 -16.56 9.89
N THR A 80 17.76 -15.94 10.67
CA THR A 80 18.23 -16.45 11.97
C THR A 80 17.18 -16.38 13.08
N SER A 81 16.11 -15.58 12.91
CA SER A 81 15.00 -15.55 13.87
C SER A 81 14.05 -16.75 13.70
N ILE A 82 14.10 -17.43 12.55
CA ILE A 82 13.30 -18.62 12.27
C ILE A 82 14.08 -19.90 12.66
N ILE A 83 15.32 -20.03 12.20
CA ILE A 83 16.22 -21.15 12.53
C ILE A 83 17.61 -20.58 12.83
N ASN A 84 18.20 -20.94 13.96
CA ASN A 84 19.52 -20.46 14.38
C ASN A 84 20.59 -21.57 14.30
N GLY A 85 21.87 -21.18 14.31
CA GLY A 85 23.01 -22.10 14.42
C GLY A 85 23.51 -22.71 13.10
N LEU A 86 22.97 -22.29 11.95
CA LEU A 86 23.48 -22.73 10.66
C LEU A 86 24.62 -21.82 10.18
N PRO A 87 25.57 -22.34 9.38
CA PRO A 87 26.57 -21.50 8.72
C PRO A 87 25.93 -20.46 7.78
N PHE A 88 26.60 -19.32 7.57
CA PHE A 88 26.08 -18.18 6.77
C PHE A 88 25.58 -18.57 5.37
N ASN A 89 26.22 -19.55 4.72
CA ASN A 89 25.87 -20.04 3.38
C ASN A 89 24.63 -20.97 3.35
N LYS A 90 23.97 -21.19 4.48
CA LYS A 90 22.73 -21.98 4.59
C LYS A 90 21.49 -21.10 4.79
N TYR A 91 21.66 -19.79 4.79
CA TYR A 91 20.56 -18.82 4.86
C TYR A 91 20.33 -18.15 3.51
N THR A 92 19.08 -17.76 3.27
CA THR A 92 18.71 -16.88 2.16
C THR A 92 18.80 -15.44 2.63
N TRP A 93 19.65 -14.64 2.00
CA TRP A 93 19.84 -13.23 2.33
C TRP A 93 19.16 -12.35 1.30
N LEU A 94 18.40 -11.36 1.77
CA LEU A 94 17.92 -10.27 0.92
C LEU A 94 19.02 -9.21 0.84
N ALA A 95 19.47 -8.89 -0.37
CA ALA A 95 20.59 -7.98 -0.60
C ALA A 95 20.23 -6.89 -1.62
N THR A 96 20.76 -5.69 -1.40
CA THR A 96 20.66 -4.58 -2.34
C THR A 96 21.97 -4.37 -3.09
N HIS A 97 21.88 -4.09 -4.40
CA HIS A 97 23.02 -3.81 -5.27
C HIS A 97 23.25 -2.31 -5.37
N ASN A 98 24.49 -1.84 -5.28
CA ASN A 98 24.83 -0.41 -5.26
C ASN A 98 24.06 0.34 -4.15
N SER A 99 24.12 -0.16 -2.91
CA SER A 99 23.32 0.37 -1.80
C SER A 99 23.49 1.87 -1.54
N PHE A 100 24.60 2.47 -1.99
CA PHE A 100 24.88 3.90 -1.87
C PHE A 100 24.29 4.75 -3.01
N SER A 101 23.83 4.15 -4.11
CA SER A 101 23.28 4.87 -5.26
C SER A 101 21.82 5.25 -5.05
N ILE A 102 21.63 6.13 -4.07
CA ILE A 102 20.33 6.54 -3.54
C ILE A 102 19.83 7.78 -4.28
N VAL A 103 18.58 7.74 -4.75
CA VAL A 103 17.89 8.89 -5.35
C VAL A 103 17.86 10.07 -4.38
N ASP A 104 18.02 11.29 -4.91
CA ASP A 104 17.99 12.55 -4.15
C ASP A 104 19.00 12.68 -2.98
N ALA A 105 19.94 11.74 -2.85
CA ALA A 105 20.96 11.82 -1.83
C ALA A 105 21.95 12.95 -2.15
N PRO A 106 22.38 13.74 -1.14
CA PRO A 106 23.32 14.82 -1.36
C PRO A 106 24.63 14.33 -2.00
N PRO A 107 25.21 15.10 -2.93
CA PRO A 107 26.53 14.79 -3.46
C PRO A 107 27.58 14.89 -2.35
N VAL A 108 28.48 13.93 -2.30
CA VAL A 108 29.64 13.97 -1.39
C VAL A 108 30.76 14.72 -2.10
N ALA A 109 31.29 15.77 -1.48
CA ALA A 109 32.35 16.59 -2.06
C ALA A 109 33.55 15.71 -2.47
N GLY A 110 33.99 15.84 -3.73
CA GLY A 110 35.11 15.08 -4.28
C GLY A 110 34.81 13.64 -4.70
N VAL A 111 33.56 13.16 -4.57
CA VAL A 111 33.17 11.81 -4.99
C VAL A 111 32.04 11.90 -6.02
N GLN A 112 32.36 11.57 -7.27
CA GLN A 112 31.36 11.50 -8.34
C GLN A 112 30.69 10.12 -8.35
N ARG A 113 29.36 10.09 -8.32
CA ARG A 113 28.60 8.86 -8.57
C ARG A 113 28.56 8.58 -10.06
N LEU A 114 29.11 7.43 -10.47
CA LEU A 114 29.23 7.00 -11.87
C LEU A 114 28.18 5.95 -12.27
N THR A 115 27.30 5.56 -11.36
CA THR A 115 26.25 4.57 -11.59
C THR A 115 24.87 5.23 -11.53
N PHE A 116 23.87 4.58 -12.12
CA PHE A 116 22.49 5.03 -12.04
C PHE A 116 21.95 4.88 -10.62
N TYR A 117 20.94 5.68 -10.28
CA TYR A 117 20.23 5.54 -9.01
C TYR A 117 19.33 4.31 -9.05
N ASN A 118 19.51 3.45 -8.06
CA ASN A 118 18.74 2.21 -7.96
C ASN A 118 18.32 1.90 -6.52
N GLN A 119 18.45 2.87 -5.63
CA GLN A 119 17.95 2.81 -4.27
C GLN A 119 17.06 4.01 -3.97
N GLU A 120 15.90 3.73 -3.39
CA GLU A 120 14.99 4.75 -2.87
C GLU A 120 15.26 5.03 -1.38
N ASP A 121 15.87 4.07 -0.68
CA ASP A 121 16.12 4.12 0.76
C ASP A 121 17.56 4.47 1.10
N THR A 122 17.76 5.21 2.19
CA THR A 122 19.10 5.38 2.80
C THR A 122 19.69 4.03 3.21
N VAL A 123 21.03 3.91 3.29
CA VAL A 123 21.69 2.66 3.72
C VAL A 123 21.17 2.19 5.09
N THR A 124 20.94 3.12 6.02
CA THR A 124 20.37 2.81 7.35
C THR A 124 18.95 2.24 7.23
N ASN A 125 18.12 2.81 6.36
CA ASN A 125 16.76 2.29 6.13
C ASN A 125 16.79 0.94 5.42
N GLN A 126 17.69 0.74 4.46
CA GLN A 126 17.88 -0.56 3.81
C GLN A 126 18.17 -1.65 4.86
N LEU A 127 19.06 -1.42 5.83
CA LEU A 127 19.34 -2.38 6.92
C LEU A 127 18.15 -2.65 7.85
N ARG A 128 17.28 -1.67 8.04
CA ARG A 128 16.13 -1.77 8.95
C ARG A 128 14.90 -2.42 8.29
N VAL A 129 14.76 -2.29 6.97
CA VAL A 129 13.50 -2.46 6.25
C VAL A 129 13.62 -3.49 5.12
N CYS A 130 14.69 -3.49 4.33
CA CYS A 130 14.70 -4.15 3.01
C CYS A 130 15.94 -5.02 2.71
N ALA A 131 17.00 -4.98 3.51
CA ALA A 131 18.26 -5.67 3.22
C ALA A 131 18.93 -6.20 4.48
N LEU A 132 19.53 -7.38 4.35
CA LEU A 132 20.32 -8.04 5.38
C LEU A 132 21.80 -8.19 4.96
N ALA A 133 22.12 -7.84 3.72
CA ALA A 133 23.46 -7.75 3.19
C ALA A 133 23.54 -6.67 2.08
N PHE A 134 24.74 -6.14 1.86
CA PHE A 134 25.00 -5.14 0.82
C PHE A 134 25.97 -5.65 -0.23
N LYS A 135 25.74 -5.25 -1.48
CA LYS A 135 26.72 -5.30 -2.55
C LYS A 135 27.09 -3.86 -2.93
N PHE A 136 28.34 -3.50 -2.65
CA PHE A 136 28.95 -2.24 -3.08
C PHE A 136 29.42 -2.32 -4.52
#